data_AF-A0A259NEF0-F1
#
_entry.id   AF-A0A259NEF0-F1
#
_cell.length_a   1.000
_cell.length_b   1.000
_cell.length_c   1.000
_cell.angle_alpha   90.00
_cell.angle_beta   90.00
_cell.angle_gamma   90.00
#
_symmetry.space_group_name_H-M   'P 1'
#
loop_
_entity.id
_entity.type
_entity.pdbx_description
1 polymer ?
#
loop_
_entity_poly.entity_id
_entity_poly.type
_entity_poly.pdbx_seq_one_letter_code
_entity_poly.pdbx_strand_id
1 'polypeptide(L)'
;RTALYSIERDWYGLLPEFERGEKTVARARKTLREGLLALAPAFGHQPFFMSDEYSLTDVTLSALLWRLPVYGVELSGPSAKPVLDYMKRMFDRPTFQMSLTEVEREMRDRY
;
A
#
# COMPACT_ATOMS: atom_id res chain seq x y z
N ARG A 1 0.91 -19.31 5.56
CA ARG A 1 -0.24 -18.63 4.91
C ARG A 1 -0.95 -17.67 5.89
N THR A 2 -0.19 -16.85 6.63
CA THR A 2 -0.69 -16.04 7.77
C THR A 2 -0.43 -14.54 7.58
N ALA A 3 0.65 -14.16 6.90
CA ALA A 3 1.04 -12.77 6.68
C ALA A 3 0.00 -11.97 5.87
N LEU A 4 -0.54 -12.55 4.78
CA LEU A 4 -1.57 -11.89 3.97
C LEU A 4 -2.84 -11.58 4.77
N TYR A 5 -3.30 -12.55 5.58
CA TYR A 5 -4.51 -12.41 6.37
C TYR A 5 -4.36 -11.34 7.47
N SER A 6 -3.17 -11.24 8.07
CA SER A 6 -2.83 -10.16 8.99
C SER A 6 -2.79 -8.80 8.28
N ILE A 7 -2.22 -8.72 7.08
CA ILE A 7 -2.20 -7.47 6.29
C ILE A 7 -3.62 -7.03 5.91
N GLU A 8 -4.43 -7.95 5.40
CA GLU A 8 -5.81 -7.65 5.02
C GLU A 8 -6.63 -7.19 6.23
N ARG A 9 -6.61 -7.94 7.33
CA ARG A 9 -7.38 -7.58 8.52
C ARG A 9 -6.86 -6.32 9.21
N ASP A 10 -5.55 -6.22 9.39
CA ASP A 10 -4.96 -5.21 10.25
C ASP A 10 -4.77 -3.86 9.52
N TRP A 11 -4.73 -3.83 8.18
CA TRP A 11 -4.60 -2.58 7.41
C TRP A 11 -5.92 -2.13 6.77
N TYR A 12 -6.73 -3.04 6.20
CA TYR A 12 -8.06 -2.65 5.73
C TYR A 12 -9.00 -2.34 6.89
N GLY A 13 -8.78 -2.96 8.06
CA GLY A 13 -9.48 -2.61 9.30
C GLY A 13 -9.22 -1.18 9.77
N LEU A 14 -8.16 -0.51 9.28
CA LEU A 14 -7.86 0.90 9.59
C LEU A 14 -8.61 1.87 8.67
N LEU A 15 -9.14 1.41 7.53
CA LEU A 15 -9.83 2.28 6.56
C LEU A 15 -11.01 3.05 7.18
N PRO A 16 -11.89 2.41 8.00
CA PRO A 16 -12.96 3.14 8.67
C PRO A 16 -12.47 4.15 9.71
N GLU A 17 -11.23 4.02 10.21
CA GLU A 17 -10.67 4.99 11.17
C GLU A 17 -10.26 6.31 10.51
N PHE A 18 -9.98 6.29 9.20
CA PHE A 18 -9.68 7.48 8.41
C PHE A 18 -10.92 8.38 8.18
N GLU A 19 -12.12 7.89 8.51
CA GLU A 19 -13.39 8.61 8.36
C GLU A 19 -13.96 9.14 9.70
N ARG A 20 -13.37 8.76 10.84
CA ARG A 20 -13.95 8.98 12.19
C ARG A 20 -13.39 10.17 12.99
N GLY A 21 -12.43 10.92 12.44
CA GLY A 21 -11.88 12.14 13.06
C GLY A 21 -10.34 12.16 13.18
N GLU A 22 -9.77 13.31 13.53
CA GLU A 22 -8.33 13.60 13.38
C GLU A 22 -7.41 12.71 14.24
N LYS A 23 -7.80 12.42 15.49
CA LYS A 23 -7.00 11.57 16.40
C LYS A 23 -6.94 10.11 15.95
N THR A 24 -8.03 9.57 15.38
CA THR A 24 -8.07 8.20 14.85
C THR A 24 -7.29 8.12 13.55
N VAL A 25 -7.39 9.13 12.68
CA VAL A 25 -6.59 9.27 11.45
C VAL A 25 -5.09 9.25 11.75
N ALA A 26 -4.62 10.02 12.73
CA ALA A 26 -3.18 10.07 13.06
C ALA A 26 -2.65 8.71 13.54
N ARG A 27 -3.42 7.99 14.36
CA ARG A 27 -3.07 6.64 14.80
C ARG A 27 -3.05 5.65 13.64
N ALA A 28 -4.11 5.63 12.82
CA ALA A 28 -4.22 4.75 11.67
C ALA A 28 -3.08 4.96 10.66
N ARG A 29 -2.75 6.22 10.36
CA ARG A 29 -1.60 6.61 9.53
C ARG A 29 -0.29 6.05 10.07
N LYS A 30 -0.03 6.24 11.36
CA LYS A 30 1.19 5.73 12.00
C LYS A 30 1.26 4.21 11.93
N THR A 31 0.20 3.52 12.31
CA THR A 31 0.13 2.05 12.28
C THR A 31 0.36 1.50 10.88
N LEU A 32 -0.28 2.08 9.85
CA LEU A 32 -0.11 1.64 8.46
C LEU A 32 1.33 1.84 7.99
N ARG A 33 1.92 3.00 8.27
CA ARG A 33 3.32 3.29 7.93
C ARG A 33 4.28 2.30 8.60
N GLU A 34 4.14 2.08 9.91
CA GLU A 34 5.00 1.17 10.66
C GLU A 34 4.85 -0.27 10.18
N GLY A 35 3.63 -0.72 9.88
CA GLY A 35 3.38 -2.04 9.29
C GLY A 35 4.06 -2.24 7.94
N LEU A 36 3.94 -1.25 7.05
CA LEU A 36 4.59 -1.28 5.73
C LEU A 36 6.11 -1.37 5.85
N LEU A 37 6.71 -0.59 6.76
CA LEU A 37 8.15 -0.61 6.98
C LEU A 37 8.62 -1.91 7.64
N ALA A 38 7.85 -2.47 8.57
CA ALA A 38 8.16 -3.75 9.19
C ALA A 38 8.18 -4.90 8.17
N LEU A 39 7.31 -4.83 7.15
CA LEU A 39 7.24 -5.81 6.08
C LEU A 39 8.12 -5.47 4.87
N ALA A 40 8.88 -4.36 4.89
CA ALA A 40 9.72 -3.94 3.76
C ALA A 40 10.61 -5.06 3.18
N PRO A 41 11.27 -5.92 3.99
CA PRO A 41 12.07 -7.03 3.44
C PRO A 41 11.26 -7.99 2.56
N ALA A 42 9.98 -8.22 2.88
CA ALA A 42 9.11 -9.12 2.10
C ALA A 42 8.79 -8.55 0.71
N PHE A 43 8.67 -7.22 0.57
CA PHE A 43 8.46 -6.56 -0.72
C PHE A 43 9.68 -6.60 -1.65
N GLY A 44 10.88 -6.78 -1.07
CA GLY A 44 12.14 -6.87 -1.81
C GLY A 44 12.59 -8.31 -2.09
N HIS A 45 11.96 -9.31 -1.50
CA HIS A 45 12.41 -10.70 -1.59
C HIS A 45 12.11 -11.35 -2.94
N GLN A 46 10.92 -11.08 -3.50
CA GLN A 46 10.46 -11.61 -4.78
C GLN A 46 9.85 -10.51 -5.65
N PRO A 47 9.67 -10.74 -6.98
CA PRO A 47 9.09 -9.74 -7.87
C PRO A 47 7.70 -9.27 -7.45
N PHE A 48 6.88 -10.22 -6.97
CA PHE A 48 5.54 -10.05 -6.41
C PHE A 48 5.56 -10.35 -4.91
N PHE A 49 4.51 -9.98 -4.19
CA PHE A 49 4.51 -10.06 -2.74
C PHE A 49 4.57 -11.52 -2.26
N MET A 50 5.74 -11.94 -1.77
CA MET A 50 6.03 -13.31 -1.34
C MET A 50 5.76 -14.38 -2.41
N SER A 51 5.85 -14.01 -3.70
CA SER A 51 5.60 -14.90 -4.84
C SER A 51 6.43 -14.50 -6.06
N ASP A 52 6.78 -15.47 -6.91
CA ASP A 52 7.33 -15.22 -8.26
C ASP A 52 6.23 -14.99 -9.31
N GLU A 53 4.98 -15.29 -8.96
CA GLU A 53 3.81 -15.11 -9.83
C GLU A 53 2.88 -14.00 -9.31
N TYR A 54 2.36 -13.19 -10.23
CA TYR A 54 1.39 -12.14 -9.95
C TYR A 54 0.06 -12.73 -9.51
N SER A 55 -0.52 -12.19 -8.43
CA SER A 55 -1.71 -12.76 -7.81
C SER A 55 -2.70 -11.70 -7.33
N LEU A 56 -3.85 -12.15 -6.82
CA LEU A 56 -4.85 -11.27 -6.20
C LEU A 56 -4.27 -10.50 -5.01
N THR A 57 -3.30 -11.07 -4.30
CA THR A 57 -2.57 -10.37 -3.23
C THR A 57 -1.95 -9.08 -3.73
N ASP A 58 -1.30 -9.13 -4.89
CA ASP A 58 -0.63 -7.96 -5.46
C ASP A 58 -1.63 -6.92 -5.93
N VAL A 59 -2.76 -7.34 -6.52
CA VAL A 59 -3.88 -6.45 -6.91
C VAL A 59 -4.39 -5.69 -5.68
N THR A 60 -4.71 -6.42 -4.62
CA THR A 60 -5.23 -5.87 -3.35
C THR A 60 -4.22 -4.90 -2.74
N LEU A 61 -2.97 -5.32 -2.57
CA LEU A 61 -1.91 -4.47 -2.01
C LEU A 61 -1.70 -3.20 -2.84
N SER A 62 -1.66 -3.31 -4.16
CA SER A 62 -1.41 -2.15 -5.04
C SER A 62 -2.52 -1.11 -4.92
N ALA A 63 -3.78 -1.54 -4.81
CA ALA A 63 -4.91 -0.63 -4.61
C ALA A 63 -4.82 0.15 -3.29
N LEU A 64 -4.39 -0.50 -2.20
CA LEU A 64 -4.13 0.16 -0.91
C LEU A 64 -2.95 1.12 -1.01
N LEU A 65 -1.83 0.65 -1.57
CA LEU A 65 -0.60 1.43 -1.71
C LEU A 65 -0.81 2.68 -2.58
N TRP A 66 -1.66 2.59 -3.60
CA TRP A 66 -2.00 3.74 -4.45
C TRP A 66 -2.61 4.88 -3.64
N ARG A 67 -3.42 4.56 -2.62
CA ARG A 67 -4.17 5.52 -1.79
C ARG A 67 -3.38 6.11 -0.62
N LEU A 68 -2.12 5.72 -0.40
CA LEU A 68 -1.31 6.25 0.71
C LEU A 68 -1.30 7.79 0.82
N PRO A 69 -1.23 8.58 -0.26
CA PRO A 69 -1.27 10.04 -0.17
C PRO A 69 -2.59 10.57 0.41
N VAL A 70 -3.72 9.94 0.06
CA VAL A 70 -5.05 10.27 0.60
C VAL A 70 -5.09 10.04 2.11
N TYR A 71 -4.40 9.01 2.60
CA TYR A 71 -4.26 8.73 4.04
C TYR A 71 -3.20 9.61 4.73
N GLY A 72 -2.48 10.45 3.98
CA GLY A 72 -1.33 11.22 4.44
C GLY A 72 -0.16 10.33 4.90
N VAL A 73 -0.05 9.12 4.37
CA VAL A 73 1.06 8.21 4.65
C VAL A 73 2.18 8.46 3.66
N GLU A 74 3.29 8.95 4.17
CA GLU A 74 4.52 9.14 3.40
C GLU A 74 5.54 8.06 3.74
N LEU A 75 6.12 7.46 2.69
CA LEU A 75 7.20 6.48 2.79
C LEU A 75 8.48 7.13 2.24
N SER A 76 9.49 7.26 3.09
CA SER A 76 10.77 7.87 2.71
C SER A 76 11.94 7.18 3.40
N GLY A 77 13.13 7.37 2.83
CA GLY A 77 14.39 6.83 3.34
C GLY A 77 14.69 5.38 2.92
N PRO A 78 15.87 4.86 3.32
CA PRO A 78 16.38 3.58 2.85
C PRO A 78 15.51 2.37 3.23
N SER A 79 14.89 2.40 4.40
CA SER A 79 14.01 1.31 4.87
C SER A 79 12.72 1.19 4.06
N ALA A 80 12.28 2.28 3.41
CA ALA A 80 11.09 2.27 2.54
C ALA A 80 11.40 1.79 1.12
N LYS A 81 12.67 1.74 0.71
CA LYS A 81 13.06 1.45 -0.68
C LYS A 81 12.44 0.16 -1.24
N PRO A 82 12.43 -0.99 -0.54
CA PRO A 82 11.81 -2.20 -1.06
C PRO A 82 10.31 -2.03 -1.37
N VAL A 83 9.60 -1.31 -0.52
CA VAL A 83 8.17 -1.02 -0.69
C VAL A 83 7.96 -0.08 -1.88
N LEU A 84 8.77 0.98 -1.98
CA LEU A 84 8.70 1.95 -3.08
C LEU A 84 9.02 1.29 -4.44
N ASP A 85 10.04 0.43 -4.50
CA ASP A 85 10.40 -0.29 -5.71
C ASP A 85 9.28 -1.26 -6.13
N TYR A 86 8.65 -1.95 -5.16
CA TYR A 86 7.48 -2.78 -5.41
C TYR A 86 6.29 -1.97 -5.94
N MET A 87 5.97 -0.83 -5.30
CA MET A 87 4.91 0.09 -5.73
C MET A 87 5.12 0.52 -7.18
N LYS A 88 6.35 0.94 -7.53
CA LYS A 88 6.69 1.32 -8.90
C LYS A 88 6.42 0.19 -9.88
N ARG A 89 6.90 -1.03 -9.59
CA ARG A 89 6.67 -2.20 -10.45
C ARG A 89 5.19 -2.48 -10.67
N MET A 90 4.38 -2.42 -9.61
CA MET A 90 2.95 -2.72 -9.71
C MET A 90 2.18 -1.62 -10.44
N PHE A 91 2.51 -0.36 -10.17
CA PHE A 91 1.83 0.79 -10.78
C PHE A 91 2.19 0.93 -12.26
N ASP A 92 3.42 0.59 -12.68
CA ASP A 92 3.83 0.64 -14.08
C ASP A 92 3.13 -0.43 -14.96
N ARG A 93 2.39 -1.39 -14.36
CA ARG A 93 1.69 -2.43 -15.13
C ARG A 93 0.53 -1.83 -15.93
N PRO A 94 0.41 -2.14 -17.24
CA PRO A 94 -0.70 -1.64 -18.07
C PRO A 94 -2.08 -1.98 -17.48
N THR A 95 -2.25 -3.19 -16.95
CA THR A 95 -3.51 -3.63 -16.33
C THR A 95 -3.89 -2.78 -15.12
N PHE A 96 -2.91 -2.35 -14.33
CA PHE A 96 -3.16 -1.49 -13.17
C PHE A 96 -3.56 -0.10 -13.64
N GLN A 97 -2.80 0.50 -14.55
CA GLN A 97 -3.10 1.83 -15.12
C GLN A 97 -4.49 1.89 -15.77
N MET A 98 -4.87 0.85 -16.51
CA MET A 98 -6.18 0.74 -17.15
C MET A 98 -7.32 0.54 -16.14
N SER A 99 -7.05 -0.02 -14.96
CA SER A 99 -8.06 -0.22 -13.92
C SER A 99 -8.41 1.05 -13.14
N LEU A 100 -7.54 2.06 -13.18
CA LEU A 100 -7.75 3.29 -12.43
C LEU A 100 -8.89 4.11 -13.04
N THR A 101 -9.78 4.58 -12.19
CA THR A 101 -10.72 5.67 -12.52
C THR A 101 -9.99 7.02 -12.58
N GLU A 102 -10.66 8.05 -13.13
CA GLU A 102 -10.12 9.41 -13.14
C GLU A 102 -9.89 9.94 -11.71
N VAL A 103 -10.86 9.74 -10.82
CA VAL A 103 -10.75 10.10 -9.40
C VAL A 103 -9.55 9.43 -8.73
N GLU A 104 -9.29 8.14 -9.03
CA GLU A 104 -8.13 7.45 -8.48
C GLU A 104 -6.82 7.97 -9.05
N ARG A 105 -6.75 8.34 -10.33
CA ARG A 105 -5.55 8.98 -10.91
C ARG A 105 -5.21 10.28 -10.21
N GLU A 106 -6.22 11.13 -9.98
CA GLU A 106 -6.04 12.41 -9.28
C GLU A 106 -5.48 12.29 -7.86
N MET A 107 -5.62 11.12 -7.21
CA MET A 107 -5.07 10.88 -5.86
C MET A 107 -3.54 11.04 -5.81
N ARG A 108 -2.86 10.94 -6.95
CA ARG A 108 -1.40 11.03 -7.06
C ARG A 108 -0.90 12.15 -7.96
N ASP A 109 -1.76 12.77 -8.76
CA ASP A 109 -1.38 13.94 -9.58
C ASP A 109 -1.18 15.22 -8.76
N ARG A 110 -1.66 15.25 -7.50
CA ARG A 110 -1.63 16.43 -6.62
C ARG A 110 -0.43 16.47 -5.65
N TYR A 111 0.55 15.58 -5.81
CA TYR A 111 1.74 15.46 -4.98
C TYR A 111 3.00 15.34 -5.84
#